data_AF-A0A6P8GEY4-F1
#
_entry.id   AF-A0A6P8GEY4-F1
#
_cell.length_a   1.000
_cell.length_b   1.000
_cell.length_c   1.000
_cell.angle_alpha   90.00
_cell.angle_beta   90.00
_cell.angle_gamma   90.00
#
_symmetry.space_group_name_H-M   'P 1'
#
loop_
_entity.id
_entity.type
_entity.pdbx_description
1 polymer ?
#
loop_
_entity_poly.entity_id
_entity_poly.type
_entity_poly.pdbx_seq_one_letter_code
_entity_poly.pdbx_strand_id
1 'polypeptide(L)'
;MPNTIAIFRHTSFANNVTCYTEISKMSVCKPSLSVCVVAILFFCCISWKHSIIGVRDAIFLAGRTFLLLCFIPLASYFYPRMKALLFPPPPRPQLEEPEDPDTKLKQETARSEQQAKLNKKASDYQEHVQKPKQETLQRKKEEHFYRMTGAAWKLTEGETVGEGESCDHEEVHEEEGETALQRAIRRRRLPASVSQQPVQIDPPLAKRVIVLPDEPPVDAEGAVNVALRCLSGRTVYRRFLKSHPSTVLVDWMFKTGYHPTIYAVCTPYPRKLLITEAHLTLEDIGIVHHTVLNVEEKDPSTT
;
A
#
# COMPACT_ATOMS: atom_id res chain seq x y z
N MET A 1 45.96 -14.46 46.05
CA MET A 1 46.92 -13.92 45.06
C MET A 1 47.02 -14.88 43.89
N PRO A 2 47.32 -14.42 42.67
CA PRO A 2 46.47 -13.77 41.65
C PRO A 2 45.79 -14.81 40.73
N ASN A 3 44.55 -14.60 40.24
CA ASN A 3 44.14 -13.84 39.04
C ASN A 3 44.75 -14.32 37.71
N THR A 4 43.96 -15.03 36.90
CA THR A 4 44.00 -14.88 35.43
C THR A 4 42.60 -15.03 34.84
N ILE A 5 42.14 -13.92 34.27
CA ILE A 5 40.90 -13.72 33.54
C ILE A 5 41.08 -14.32 32.14
N ALA A 6 40.26 -15.31 31.77
CA ALA A 6 40.19 -15.81 30.40
C ALA A 6 39.16 -15.01 29.61
N ILE A 7 39.68 -14.14 28.76
CA ILE A 7 38.96 -13.31 27.79
C ILE A 7 38.41 -14.23 26.68
N PHE A 8 37.10 -14.50 26.68
CA PHE A 8 36.43 -15.13 25.54
C PHE A 8 36.09 -14.05 24.51
N ARG A 9 37.08 -13.74 23.67
CA ARG A 9 36.92 -12.83 22.51
C ARG A 9 36.33 -13.61 21.33
N HIS A 10 35.26 -13.04 20.77
CA HIS A 10 34.98 -12.99 19.34
C HIS A 10 34.95 -14.31 18.56
N THR A 11 33.81 -14.99 18.57
CA THR A 11 33.35 -15.77 17.42
C THR A 11 31.86 -15.50 17.21
N SER A 12 31.54 -14.60 16.28
CA SER A 12 30.30 -14.58 15.48
C SER A 12 30.10 -13.18 14.92
N PHE A 13 30.83 -12.83 13.87
CA PHE A 13 30.45 -11.73 12.98
C PHE A 13 31.18 -11.88 11.63
N ALA A 14 31.14 -13.09 11.06
CA ALA A 14 31.71 -13.38 9.73
C ALA A 14 30.71 -14.00 8.75
N ASN A 15 29.41 -14.01 9.09
CA ASN A 15 28.38 -14.66 8.26
C ASN A 15 27.38 -13.69 7.60
N ASN A 16 27.56 -12.36 7.72
CA ASN A 16 26.61 -11.38 7.16
C ASN A 16 27.17 -10.54 5.99
N VAL A 17 28.42 -10.75 5.57
CA VAL A 17 29.02 -10.02 4.43
C VAL A 17 28.99 -10.84 3.12
N THR A 18 28.76 -12.14 3.20
CA THR A 18 28.58 -13.02 2.02
C THR A 18 27.17 -12.95 1.43
N CYS A 19 26.19 -12.33 2.08
CA CYS A 19 24.82 -12.24 1.56
C CYS A 19 24.56 -11.03 0.62
N TYR A 20 25.47 -10.05 0.56
CA TYR A 20 25.28 -8.86 -0.30
C TYR A 20 26.03 -8.93 -1.64
N THR A 21 26.88 -9.93 -1.85
CA THR A 21 27.59 -10.15 -3.13
C THR A 21 26.96 -11.24 -4.01
N GLU A 22 25.92 -11.92 -3.53
CA GLU A 22 25.18 -12.96 -4.28
C GLU A 22 23.89 -12.45 -4.97
N ILE A 23 23.49 -11.20 -4.75
CA ILE A 23 22.26 -10.64 -5.37
C ILE A 23 22.53 -10.01 -6.75
N SER A 24 23.79 -9.80 -7.12
CA SER A 24 24.21 -9.21 -8.40
C SER A 24 24.44 -10.22 -9.54
N LYS A 25 24.02 -11.48 -9.36
CA LYS A 25 23.87 -12.48 -10.42
C LYS A 25 22.42 -12.95 -10.58
N MET A 26 21.45 -12.06 -10.40
CA MET A 26 20.21 -12.24 -11.15
C MET A 26 20.53 -11.95 -12.61
N SER A 27 20.88 -13.04 -13.32
CA SER A 27 20.79 -13.15 -14.77
C SER A 27 19.53 -12.42 -15.19
N VAL A 28 19.71 -11.21 -15.70
CA VAL A 28 18.73 -10.59 -16.58
C VAL A 28 18.63 -11.58 -17.73
N CYS A 29 17.69 -12.51 -17.60
CA CYS A 29 17.24 -13.34 -18.68
C CYS A 29 16.79 -12.36 -19.74
N LYS A 30 17.71 -12.02 -20.65
CA LYS A 30 17.38 -11.51 -21.97
C LYS A 30 16.21 -12.40 -22.39
N PRO A 31 14.98 -11.88 -22.55
CA PRO A 31 13.92 -12.72 -23.07
C PRO A 31 14.49 -13.25 -24.37
N SER A 32 14.79 -14.55 -24.35
CA SER A 32 15.48 -15.19 -25.44
C SER A 32 14.62 -14.88 -26.66
N LEU A 33 15.22 -14.46 -27.76
CA LEU A 33 14.50 -14.20 -29.01
C LEU A 33 13.53 -15.35 -29.33
N SER A 34 13.86 -16.58 -28.88
CA SER A 34 12.98 -17.75 -28.89
C SER A 34 11.65 -17.59 -28.14
N VAL A 35 11.60 -16.97 -26.96
CA VAL A 35 10.37 -16.78 -26.17
C VAL A 35 9.41 -15.82 -26.87
N CYS A 36 9.95 -14.72 -27.44
CA CYS A 36 9.16 -13.80 -28.24
C CYS A 36 8.64 -14.46 -29.52
N VAL A 37 9.48 -15.25 -30.21
CA VAL A 37 9.08 -15.99 -31.42
C VAL A 37 8.03 -17.05 -31.10
N VAL A 38 8.16 -17.79 -29.99
CA VAL A 38 7.18 -18.78 -29.55
C VAL A 38 5.86 -18.12 -29.16
N ALA A 39 5.88 -16.95 -28.50
CA ALA A 39 4.67 -16.20 -28.18
C ALA A 39 3.96 -15.67 -29.44
N ILE A 40 4.72 -15.20 -30.43
CA ILE A 40 4.17 -14.75 -31.73
C ILE A 40 3.59 -15.94 -32.49
N LEU A 41 4.27 -17.09 -32.54
CA LEU A 41 3.76 -18.31 -33.17
C LEU A 41 2.50 -18.82 -32.48
N PHE A 42 2.47 -18.81 -31.14
CA PHE A 42 1.30 -19.19 -30.36
C PHE A 42 0.11 -18.25 -30.63
N PHE A 43 0.35 -16.95 -30.70
CA PHE A 43 -0.66 -15.95 -31.05
C PHE A 43 -1.17 -16.12 -32.49
N CYS A 44 -0.29 -16.42 -33.44
CA CYS A 44 -0.66 -16.75 -34.83
C CYS A 44 -1.49 -18.04 -34.92
N CYS A 45 -1.14 -19.08 -34.18
CA CYS A 45 -1.88 -20.35 -34.12
C CYS A 45 -3.29 -20.16 -33.53
N ILE A 46 -3.43 -19.37 -32.46
CA ILE A 46 -4.74 -19.03 -31.88
C ILE A 46 -5.57 -18.20 -32.87
N SER A 47 -4.93 -17.24 -33.55
CA SER A 47 -5.59 -16.39 -34.54
C SER A 47 -6.09 -17.18 -35.75
N TRP A 48 -5.34 -18.21 -36.20
CA TRP A 48 -5.79 -19.14 -37.24
C TRP A 48 -6.97 -19.98 -36.75
N LYS A 49 -6.86 -20.57 -35.54
CA LYS A 49 -7.85 -21.51 -35.00
C LYS A 49 -9.21 -20.86 -34.71
N HIS A 50 -9.26 -19.54 -34.48
CA HIS A 50 -10.50 -18.85 -34.15
C HIS A 50 -11.12 -18.06 -35.30
N SER A 51 -10.51 -17.97 -36.49
CA SER A 51 -11.09 -17.24 -37.65
C SER A 51 -11.63 -15.84 -37.29
N ILE A 52 -10.97 -15.15 -36.36
CA ILE A 52 -11.37 -13.82 -35.87
C ILE A 52 -10.85 -12.70 -36.80
N ILE A 53 -9.86 -13.02 -37.65
CA ILE A 53 -9.13 -12.02 -38.43
C ILE A 53 -9.33 -12.27 -39.94
N GLY A 54 -9.81 -11.26 -40.67
CA GLY A 54 -9.85 -11.32 -42.13
C GLY A 54 -8.45 -11.44 -42.71
N VAL A 55 -8.29 -12.14 -43.84
CA VAL A 55 -6.96 -12.39 -44.45
C VAL A 55 -6.17 -11.09 -44.68
N ARG A 56 -6.86 -9.98 -44.98
CA ARG A 56 -6.26 -8.66 -45.16
C ARG A 56 -5.69 -8.10 -43.84
N ASP A 57 -6.44 -8.22 -42.75
CA ASP A 57 -6.02 -7.76 -41.43
C ASP A 57 -4.90 -8.63 -40.84
N ALA A 58 -4.89 -9.93 -41.17
CA ALA A 58 -3.79 -10.83 -40.87
C ALA A 58 -2.48 -10.37 -41.51
N ILE A 59 -2.53 -9.99 -42.80
CA ILE A 59 -1.36 -9.53 -43.56
C ILE A 59 -0.84 -8.20 -43.00
N PHE A 60 -1.73 -7.26 -42.66
CA PHE A 60 -1.32 -5.98 -42.06
C PHE A 60 -0.72 -6.16 -40.66
N LEU A 61 -1.28 -7.07 -39.84
CA LEU A 61 -0.75 -7.36 -38.51
C LEU A 61 0.61 -8.06 -38.59
N ALA A 62 0.75 -9.06 -39.46
CA ALA A 62 2.03 -9.73 -39.71
C ALA A 62 3.10 -8.73 -40.20
N GLY A 63 2.76 -7.83 -41.13
CA GLY A 63 3.64 -6.78 -41.60
C GLY A 63 4.12 -5.84 -40.49
N ARG A 64 3.21 -5.38 -39.61
CA ARG A 64 3.56 -4.52 -38.46
C ARG A 64 4.45 -5.23 -37.45
N THR A 65 4.18 -6.49 -37.16
CA THR A 65 5.01 -7.27 -36.24
C THR A 65 6.43 -7.49 -36.79
N PHE A 66 6.57 -7.73 -38.10
CA PHE A 66 7.87 -7.85 -38.75
C PHE A 66 8.66 -6.54 -38.72
N LEU A 67 8.01 -5.40 -39.00
CA LEU A 67 8.65 -4.08 -38.91
C LEU A 67 9.14 -3.77 -37.50
N LEU A 68 8.34 -4.07 -36.47
CA LEU A 68 8.75 -3.89 -35.08
C LEU A 68 9.92 -4.81 -34.70
N LEU A 69 9.89 -6.06 -35.15
CA LEU A 69 10.97 -7.03 -34.91
C LEU A 69 12.29 -6.60 -35.56
N CYS A 70 12.25 -5.95 -36.73
CA CYS A 70 13.44 -5.37 -37.37
C CYS A 70 13.92 -4.08 -36.70
N PHE A 71 13.00 -3.26 -36.15
CA PHE A 71 13.35 -1.97 -35.55
C PHE A 71 14.02 -2.12 -34.17
N ILE A 72 13.64 -3.12 -33.37
CA ILE A 72 14.22 -3.37 -32.04
C ILE A 72 15.75 -3.57 -32.08
N PRO A 73 16.34 -4.45 -32.91
CA PRO A 73 17.79 -4.61 -32.98
C PRO A 73 18.48 -3.36 -33.55
N LEU A 74 17.86 -2.67 -34.52
CA LEU A 74 18.39 -1.42 -35.08
C LEU A 74 18.47 -0.31 -34.02
N ALA A 75 17.40 -0.15 -33.23
CA ALA A 75 17.36 0.78 -32.10
C ALA A 75 18.39 0.40 -31.04
N SER A 76 18.60 -0.89 -30.75
CA SER A 76 19.61 -1.35 -29.78
C SER A 76 21.05 -1.06 -30.24
N TYR A 77 21.31 -1.06 -31.55
CA TYR A 77 22.60 -0.68 -32.13
C TYR A 77 22.79 0.84 -32.15
N PHE A 78 21.71 1.59 -32.38
CA PHE A 78 21.74 3.06 -32.47
C PHE A 78 21.74 3.74 -31.09
N TYR A 79 21.08 3.14 -30.10
CA TYR A 79 20.95 3.64 -28.73
C TYR A 79 22.30 3.96 -28.04
N PRO A 80 23.33 3.08 -28.03
CA PRO A 80 24.61 3.41 -27.41
C PRO A 80 25.32 4.56 -28.13
N ARG A 81 25.19 4.64 -29.46
CA ARG A 81 25.77 5.72 -30.26
C ARG A 81 25.11 7.07 -29.98
N MET A 82 23.78 7.10 -29.86
CA MET A 82 23.02 8.28 -29.44
C MET A 82 23.28 8.66 -27.98
N LYS A 83 23.34 7.67 -27.08
CA LYS A 83 23.63 7.91 -25.66
C LYS A 83 25.02 8.51 -25.45
N ALA A 84 26.02 8.08 -26.21
CA ALA A 84 27.37 8.66 -26.17
C ALA A 84 27.42 10.11 -26.65
N LEU A 85 26.50 10.51 -27.54
CA LEU A 85 26.39 11.90 -28.01
C LEU A 85 25.64 12.81 -27.02
N LEU A 86 24.58 12.29 -26.36
CA LEU A 86 23.81 13.06 -25.37
C LEU A 86 24.46 13.09 -23.98
N PHE A 87 25.19 12.04 -23.60
CA PHE A 87 25.81 11.90 -22.30
C PHE A 87 27.29 11.53 -22.51
N PRO A 88 28.19 12.53 -22.57
CA PRO A 88 29.61 12.25 -22.56
C PRO A 88 29.94 11.42 -21.31
N PRO A 89 30.72 10.33 -21.43
CA PRO A 89 31.13 9.55 -20.28
C PRO A 89 31.86 10.48 -19.28
N PRO A 90 31.70 10.25 -17.96
CA PRO A 90 32.46 10.99 -16.97
C PRO A 90 33.95 10.89 -17.34
N PRO A 91 34.74 11.96 -17.14
CA PRO A 91 36.17 11.91 -17.39
C PRO A 91 36.71 10.67 -16.66
N ARG A 92 37.41 9.80 -17.41
CA ARG A 92 38.14 8.68 -16.82
C ARG A 92 39.00 9.24 -15.70
N PRO A 93 39.23 8.51 -14.60
CA PRO A 93 40.13 8.96 -13.55
C PRO A 93 41.45 9.32 -14.22
N GLN A 94 41.68 10.63 -14.36
CA GLN A 94 42.99 11.15 -14.68
C GLN A 94 43.86 10.65 -13.53
N LEU A 95 45.04 10.14 -13.85
CA LEU A 95 46.08 9.87 -12.88
C LEU A 95 46.13 11.09 -11.95
N GLU A 96 45.78 10.89 -10.67
CA GLU A 96 45.62 11.99 -9.70
C GLU A 96 46.88 12.87 -9.78
N GLU A 97 46.70 14.10 -10.27
CA GLU A 97 47.66 15.17 -10.06
C GLU A 97 47.88 15.27 -8.54
N PRO A 98 49.10 15.49 -8.03
CA PRO A 98 49.36 15.44 -6.59
C PRO A 98 48.56 16.54 -5.88
N GLU A 99 47.34 16.20 -5.48
CA GLU A 99 46.49 16.97 -4.59
C GLU A 99 47.29 17.18 -3.30
N ASP A 100 47.38 18.44 -2.86
CA ASP A 100 48.04 18.83 -1.63
C ASP A 100 47.51 17.96 -0.46
N PRO A 101 48.36 17.19 0.25
CA PRO A 101 47.89 16.23 1.28
C PRO A 101 46.98 16.88 2.34
N ASP A 102 47.16 18.17 2.59
CA ASP A 102 46.38 18.94 3.55
C ASP A 102 44.91 19.14 3.14
N THR A 103 44.61 19.26 1.84
CA THR A 103 43.23 19.43 1.35
C THR A 103 42.48 18.11 1.44
N LYS A 104 43.14 17.00 1.09
CA LYS A 104 42.60 15.64 1.21
C LYS A 104 42.26 15.28 2.65
N LEU A 105 43.16 15.59 3.59
CA LEU A 105 42.91 15.36 5.02
C LEU A 105 41.70 16.15 5.53
N LYS A 106 41.55 17.42 5.15
CA LYS A 106 40.38 18.25 5.52
C LYS A 106 39.07 17.70 4.94
N GLN A 107 39.11 17.16 3.73
CA GLN A 107 37.93 16.54 3.11
C GLN A 107 37.55 15.22 3.82
N GLU A 108 38.54 14.41 4.18
CA GLU A 108 38.33 13.16 4.91
C GLU A 108 37.79 13.40 6.33
N THR A 109 38.28 14.43 7.03
CA THR A 109 37.74 14.82 8.35
C THR A 109 36.32 15.36 8.25
N ALA A 110 36.02 16.21 7.26
CA ALA A 110 34.66 16.68 7.04
C ALA A 110 33.68 15.53 6.76
N ARG A 111 34.10 14.53 5.98
CA ARG A 111 33.30 13.33 5.70
C ARG A 111 33.11 12.47 6.95
N SER A 112 34.16 12.26 7.74
CA SER A 112 34.08 11.44 8.96
C SER A 112 33.19 12.09 10.02
N GLU A 113 33.25 13.41 10.17
CA GLU A 113 32.35 14.18 11.05
C GLU A 113 30.88 14.08 10.62
N GLN A 114 30.61 14.18 9.31
CA GLN A 114 29.26 13.98 8.77
C GLN A 114 28.75 12.57 9.05
N GLN A 115 29.59 11.56 8.80
CA GLN A 115 29.25 10.17 9.08
C GLN A 115 29.00 9.94 10.57
N ALA A 116 29.79 10.54 11.45
CA ALA A 116 29.59 10.46 12.90
C ALA A 116 28.26 11.08 13.34
N LYS A 117 27.87 12.23 12.77
CA LYS A 117 26.58 12.87 13.03
C LYS A 117 25.40 11.98 12.59
N LEU A 118 25.51 11.35 11.42
CA LEU A 118 24.48 10.42 10.92
C LEU A 118 24.41 9.15 11.78
N ASN A 119 25.55 8.58 12.14
CA ASN A 119 25.61 7.40 13.01
C ASN A 119 25.00 7.69 14.38
N LYS A 120 25.28 8.86 14.97
CA LYS A 120 24.66 9.29 16.22
C LYS A 120 23.14 9.39 16.11
N LYS A 121 22.63 10.01 15.03
CA LYS A 121 21.17 10.08 14.79
C LYS A 121 20.55 8.68 14.65
N ALA A 122 21.25 7.76 14.00
CA ALA A 122 20.77 6.39 13.83
C ALA A 122 20.73 5.63 15.17
N SER A 123 21.77 5.77 16.01
CA SER A 123 21.77 5.19 17.35
C SER A 123 20.69 5.80 18.23
N ASP A 124 20.55 7.13 18.23
CA ASP A 124 19.53 7.83 19.02
C ASP A 124 18.11 7.36 18.62
N TYR A 125 17.84 7.18 17.32
CA TYR A 125 16.56 6.64 16.85
C TYR A 125 16.34 5.19 17.28
N GLN A 126 17.37 4.35 17.19
CA GLN A 126 17.29 2.96 17.63
C GLN A 126 16.98 2.87 19.12
N GLU A 127 17.59 3.72 19.94
CA GLU A 127 17.40 3.72 21.39
C GLU A 127 16.08 4.34 21.83
N HIS A 128 15.71 5.51 21.28
CA HIS A 128 14.53 6.24 21.75
C HIS A 128 13.22 5.85 21.05
N VAL A 129 13.28 5.23 19.86
CA VAL A 129 12.08 4.88 19.09
C VAL A 129 11.92 3.37 18.91
N GLN A 130 12.99 2.65 18.52
CA GLN A 130 12.84 1.22 18.21
C GLN A 130 12.75 0.36 19.48
N LYS A 131 13.68 0.51 20.43
CA LYS A 131 13.66 -0.27 21.69
C LYS A 131 12.35 -0.11 22.47
N PRO A 132 11.82 1.10 22.73
CA PRO A 132 10.60 1.26 23.51
C PRO A 132 9.36 0.68 22.81
N LYS A 133 9.31 0.76 21.46
CA LYS A 133 8.25 0.09 20.69
C LYS A 133 8.33 -1.42 20.84
N GLN A 134 9.51 -2.01 20.82
CA GLN A 134 9.67 -3.44 21.00
C GLN A 134 9.30 -3.89 22.42
N GLU A 135 9.77 -3.15 23.44
CA GLU A 135 9.47 -3.42 24.85
C GLU A 135 7.98 -3.28 25.16
N THR A 136 7.30 -2.25 24.64
CA THR A 136 5.85 -2.08 24.82
C THR A 136 5.05 -3.21 24.17
N LEU A 137 5.50 -3.72 23.01
CA LEU A 137 4.88 -4.88 22.38
C LEU A 137 5.11 -6.17 23.19
N GLN A 138 6.32 -6.36 23.74
CA GLN A 138 6.61 -7.50 24.62
C GLN A 138 5.78 -7.44 25.90
N ARG A 139 5.74 -6.29 26.56
CA ARG A 139 4.93 -6.06 27.76
C ARG A 139 3.45 -6.34 27.51
N LYS A 140 2.89 -5.89 26.38
CA LYS A 140 1.50 -6.22 26.01
C LYS A 140 1.26 -7.72 25.83
N LYS A 141 2.23 -8.46 25.28
CA LYS A 141 2.14 -9.92 25.15
C LYS A 141 2.20 -10.61 26.52
N GLU A 142 3.07 -10.14 27.41
CA GLU A 142 3.15 -10.63 28.79
C GLU A 142 1.88 -10.33 29.58
N GLU A 143 1.39 -9.10 29.55
CA GLU A 143 0.11 -8.70 30.17
C GLU A 143 -1.06 -9.55 29.62
N HIS A 144 -1.09 -9.79 28.32
CA HIS A 144 -2.08 -10.68 27.70
C HIS A 144 -1.94 -12.13 28.20
N PHE A 145 -0.71 -12.64 28.29
CA PHE A 145 -0.44 -13.97 28.85
C PHE A 145 -0.92 -14.06 30.31
N TYR A 146 -0.56 -13.11 31.17
CA TYR A 146 -1.00 -13.07 32.56
C TYR A 146 -2.50 -12.86 32.71
N ARG A 147 -3.15 -12.12 31.82
CA ARG A 147 -4.61 -11.98 31.81
C ARG A 147 -5.31 -13.30 31.50
N MET A 148 -4.80 -14.07 30.54
CA MET A 148 -5.36 -15.36 30.14
C MET A 148 -5.09 -16.45 31.18
N THR A 149 -3.85 -16.56 31.66
CA THR A 149 -3.47 -17.54 32.68
C THR A 149 -4.07 -17.17 34.04
N GLY A 150 -4.06 -15.87 34.39
CA GLY A 150 -4.65 -15.25 35.58
C GLY A 150 -6.09 -15.63 35.89
N ALA A 151 -6.91 -15.78 34.85
CA ALA A 151 -8.31 -16.15 34.97
C ALA A 151 -8.53 -17.67 35.10
N ALA A 152 -7.60 -18.48 34.58
CA ALA A 152 -7.74 -19.93 34.56
C ALA A 152 -7.47 -20.59 35.93
N TRP A 153 -6.57 -20.04 36.75
CA TRP A 153 -6.31 -20.56 38.11
C TRP A 153 -7.22 -19.97 39.20
N LYS A 154 -8.00 -18.93 38.90
CA LYS A 154 -8.97 -18.32 39.82
C LYS A 154 -10.38 -18.92 39.73
N LEU A 155 -10.60 -19.91 38.85
CA LEU A 155 -11.89 -20.55 38.62
C LEU A 155 -12.13 -21.81 39.48
N THR A 156 -11.21 -22.15 40.36
CA THR A 156 -11.42 -23.21 41.35
C THR A 156 -11.21 -22.62 42.73
N GLU A 157 -12.30 -22.16 43.34
CA GLU A 157 -12.35 -22.03 44.80
C GLU A 157 -12.04 -23.44 45.33
N GLY A 158 -10.92 -23.57 46.04
CA GLY A 158 -10.42 -24.88 46.46
C GLY A 158 -11.46 -25.53 47.36
N GLU A 159 -12.12 -26.56 46.84
CA GLU A 159 -12.97 -27.47 47.61
C GLU A 159 -12.11 -28.05 48.75
N THR A 160 -12.39 -27.63 49.98
CA THR A 160 -11.70 -28.12 51.18
C THR A 160 -12.11 -29.57 51.39
N VAL A 161 -11.30 -30.51 50.90
CA VAL A 161 -11.46 -31.94 51.16
C VAL A 161 -11.07 -32.22 52.61
N GLY A 162 -12.02 -32.05 53.52
CA GLY A 162 -11.92 -32.53 54.89
C GLY A 162 -12.64 -31.71 55.94
N GLU A 163 -13.97 -31.66 55.93
CA GLU A 163 -14.74 -31.61 57.19
C GLU A 163 -16.17 -32.12 56.96
N GLY A 164 -16.64 -32.97 57.87
CA GLY A 164 -17.82 -33.82 57.70
C GLY A 164 -19.16 -33.14 58.00
N GLU A 165 -20.17 -33.68 57.33
CA GLU A 165 -21.60 -33.79 57.67
C GLU A 165 -22.22 -32.77 58.64
N SER A 166 -23.08 -31.89 58.09
CA SER A 166 -24.47 -31.77 58.59
C SER A 166 -25.35 -31.09 57.55
N CYS A 167 -26.56 -31.64 57.45
CA CYS A 167 -27.57 -31.33 56.45
C CYS A 167 -28.35 -30.08 56.83
N ASP A 168 -28.61 -29.21 55.86
CA ASP A 168 -29.88 -28.49 55.78
C ASP A 168 -30.35 -28.53 54.31
N HIS A 169 -31.45 -29.24 54.12
CA HIS A 169 -32.19 -29.39 52.88
C HIS A 169 -33.07 -28.15 52.62
N GLU A 170 -33.70 -28.16 51.44
CA GLU A 170 -34.78 -27.28 50.93
C GLU A 170 -34.26 -26.17 49.99
N GLU A 171 -34.49 -26.14 48.68
CA GLU A 171 -35.14 -27.04 47.73
C GLU A 171 -34.42 -26.83 46.38
N VAL A 172 -33.85 -27.89 45.81
CA VAL A 172 -33.45 -27.91 44.40
C VAL A 172 -34.35 -28.93 43.73
N HIS A 173 -35.24 -28.42 42.88
CA HIS A 173 -36.02 -29.23 41.96
C HIS A 173 -35.05 -30.11 41.15
N GLU A 174 -35.03 -31.41 41.45
CA GLU A 174 -34.28 -32.41 40.71
C GLU A 174 -34.95 -32.61 39.35
N GLU A 175 -34.35 -32.05 38.29
CA GLU A 175 -34.54 -32.58 36.94
C GLU A 175 -33.40 -33.55 36.63
N GLU A 176 -33.59 -34.77 37.14
CA GLU A 176 -32.72 -35.92 36.93
C GLU A 176 -32.84 -36.37 35.46
N GLY A 177 -31.93 -35.87 34.62
CA GLY A 177 -31.87 -36.21 33.19
C GLY A 177 -31.14 -35.19 32.31
N GLU A 178 -30.85 -34.00 32.81
CA GLU A 178 -30.22 -32.96 31.99
C GLU A 178 -28.74 -33.27 31.69
N THR A 179 -28.45 -33.52 30.40
CA THR A 179 -27.08 -33.76 29.91
C THR A 179 -26.24 -32.48 30.09
N ALA A 180 -24.92 -32.61 30.29
CA ALA A 180 -24.01 -31.46 30.41
C ALA A 180 -24.18 -30.41 29.29
N LEU A 181 -24.59 -30.85 28.09
CA LEU A 181 -24.93 -30.01 26.96
C LEU A 181 -26.13 -29.07 27.23
N GLN A 182 -27.21 -29.55 27.86
CA GLN A 182 -28.40 -28.74 28.17
C GLN A 182 -28.08 -27.69 29.25
N ARG A 183 -27.32 -28.07 30.27
CA ARG A 183 -26.81 -27.13 31.29
C ARG A 183 -25.94 -26.03 30.67
N ALA A 184 -25.07 -26.38 29.72
CA ALA A 184 -24.25 -25.41 29.00
C ALA A 184 -25.06 -24.48 28.08
N ILE A 185 -26.11 -24.99 27.43
CA ILE A 185 -27.03 -24.19 26.60
C ILE A 185 -27.79 -23.19 27.46
N ARG A 186 -28.30 -23.60 28.62
CA ARG A 186 -29.02 -22.71 29.54
C ARG A 186 -28.13 -21.59 30.07
N ARG A 187 -26.87 -21.90 30.42
CA ARG A 187 -25.88 -20.88 30.87
C ARG A 187 -25.47 -19.90 29.78
N ARG A 188 -25.59 -20.27 28.50
CA ARG A 188 -25.33 -19.38 27.35
C ARG A 188 -26.52 -18.53 26.94
N ARG A 189 -27.74 -18.86 27.39
CA ARG A 189 -28.92 -18.01 27.18
C ARG A 189 -28.87 -16.85 28.17
N LEU A 190 -28.43 -15.69 27.69
CA LEU A 190 -28.54 -14.43 28.42
C LEU A 190 -30.01 -14.20 28.86
N PRO A 191 -30.26 -13.65 30.07
CA PRO A 191 -31.61 -13.32 30.51
C PRO A 191 -32.28 -12.40 29.49
N ALA A 192 -33.51 -12.72 29.09
CA ALA A 192 -34.28 -11.93 28.12
C ALA A 192 -34.44 -10.45 28.54
N SER A 193 -34.27 -10.13 29.82
CA SER A 193 -34.32 -8.78 30.38
C SER A 193 -33.15 -7.87 29.98
N VAL A 194 -32.01 -8.41 29.53
CA VAL A 194 -30.86 -7.61 29.08
C VAL A 194 -31.03 -7.12 27.63
N SER A 195 -32.03 -7.64 26.90
CA SER A 195 -32.25 -7.31 25.49
C SER A 195 -33.11 -6.04 25.27
N GLN A 196 -33.60 -5.39 26.32
CA GLN A 196 -34.52 -4.24 26.22
C GLN A 196 -33.88 -2.87 26.46
N GLN A 197 -32.55 -2.79 26.55
CA GLN A 197 -31.92 -1.47 26.44
C GLN A 197 -31.89 -1.11 24.95
N PRO A 198 -32.61 -0.06 24.49
CA PRO A 198 -32.47 0.40 23.12
C PRO A 198 -31.07 1.03 23.03
N VAL A 199 -30.10 0.20 22.66
CA VAL A 199 -28.90 0.72 22.02
C VAL A 199 -29.44 1.44 20.79
N GLN A 200 -29.35 2.76 20.79
CA GLN A 200 -29.44 3.56 19.58
C GLN A 200 -28.29 3.09 18.69
N ILE A 201 -28.53 2.00 17.98
CA ILE A 201 -27.67 1.53 16.91
C ILE A 201 -27.94 2.54 15.82
N ASP A 202 -27.13 3.59 15.77
CA ASP A 202 -27.03 4.40 14.56
C ASP A 202 -26.90 3.40 13.41
N PRO A 203 -27.83 3.41 12.43
CA PRO A 203 -27.86 2.41 11.39
C PRO A 203 -26.47 2.38 10.76
N PRO A 204 -25.84 1.20 10.61
CA PRO A 204 -24.49 1.11 10.10
C PRO A 204 -24.44 1.86 8.78
N LEU A 205 -23.63 2.92 8.72
CA LEU A 205 -23.54 3.83 7.58
C LEU A 205 -23.42 2.98 6.32
N ALA A 206 -24.51 2.88 5.57
CA ALA A 206 -24.59 1.97 4.44
C ALA A 206 -23.43 2.31 3.50
N LYS A 207 -22.55 1.35 3.27
CA LYS A 207 -21.38 1.53 2.42
C LYS A 207 -21.87 1.88 1.02
N ARG A 208 -21.92 3.17 0.68
CA ARG A 208 -22.32 3.64 -0.65
C ARG A 208 -21.26 3.19 -1.63
N VAL A 209 -21.59 2.17 -2.42
CA VAL A 209 -20.74 1.74 -3.53
C VAL A 209 -20.97 2.72 -4.67
N ILE A 210 -20.06 3.69 -4.79
CA ILE A 210 -20.11 4.68 -5.87
C ILE A 210 -19.57 4.02 -7.14
N VAL A 211 -20.45 3.80 -8.11
CA VAL A 211 -20.11 3.29 -9.44
C VAL A 211 -19.96 4.50 -10.36
N LEU A 212 -18.74 4.72 -10.87
CA LEU A 212 -18.50 5.79 -11.83
C LEU A 212 -18.75 5.29 -13.26
N PRO A 213 -19.31 6.13 -14.15
CA PRO A 213 -19.55 5.78 -15.54
C PRO A 213 -18.26 5.45 -16.28
N ASP A 214 -18.34 4.53 -17.25
CA ASP A 214 -17.18 4.11 -18.03
C ASP A 214 -16.54 5.29 -18.79
N GLU A 215 -15.21 5.26 -18.88
CA GLU A 215 -14.47 6.35 -19.51
C GLU A 215 -14.72 6.39 -21.02
N PRO A 216 -15.15 7.53 -21.58
CA PRO A 216 -15.41 7.63 -23.01
C PRO A 216 -14.11 7.47 -23.83
N PRO A 217 -14.20 6.95 -25.06
CA PRO A 217 -13.07 6.81 -25.96
C PRO A 217 -12.54 8.18 -26.42
N VAL A 218 -11.30 8.20 -26.94
CA VAL A 218 -10.59 9.44 -27.32
C VAL A 218 -11.32 10.23 -28.41
N ASP A 219 -12.01 9.53 -29.32
CA ASP A 219 -12.67 10.12 -30.48
C ASP A 219 -14.17 10.45 -30.26
N ALA A 220 -14.66 10.34 -29.02
CA ALA A 220 -16.05 10.66 -28.72
C ALA A 220 -16.30 12.18 -28.77
N GLU A 221 -17.26 12.61 -29.59
CA GLU A 221 -17.67 14.01 -29.69
C GLU A 221 -18.19 14.51 -28.34
N GLY A 222 -17.60 15.58 -27.82
CA GLY A 222 -17.93 16.12 -26.50
C GLY A 222 -17.25 15.42 -25.32
N ALA A 223 -16.22 14.61 -25.55
CA ALA A 223 -15.36 14.11 -24.47
C ALA A 223 -14.38 15.20 -23.98
N VAL A 224 -14.36 15.43 -22.67
CA VAL A 224 -13.49 16.37 -21.98
C VAL A 224 -12.52 15.60 -21.10
N ASN A 225 -11.26 16.01 -21.09
CA ASN A 225 -10.23 15.46 -20.20
C ASN A 225 -10.14 16.35 -18.97
N VAL A 226 -10.41 15.77 -17.80
CA VAL A 226 -10.35 16.46 -16.52
C VAL A 226 -9.16 15.93 -15.74
N ALA A 227 -8.29 16.84 -15.30
CA ALA A 227 -7.14 16.52 -14.48
C ALA A 227 -7.38 16.96 -13.04
N LEU A 228 -7.48 16.02 -12.10
CA LEU A 228 -7.66 16.29 -10.68
C LEU A 228 -6.31 16.34 -9.97
N ARG A 229 -5.92 17.51 -9.48
CA ARG A 229 -4.72 17.72 -8.66
C ARG A 229 -5.06 17.44 -7.20
N CYS A 230 -4.48 16.38 -6.66
CA CYS A 230 -4.70 15.95 -5.29
C CYS A 230 -3.67 16.59 -4.34
N LEU A 231 -4.04 16.80 -3.07
CA LEU A 231 -3.12 17.32 -2.04
C LEU A 231 -1.91 16.41 -1.80
N SER A 232 -2.02 15.13 -2.15
CA SER A 232 -0.91 14.16 -2.11
C SER A 232 0.19 14.42 -3.14
N GLY A 233 0.07 15.47 -3.96
CA GLY A 233 0.98 15.77 -5.07
C GLY A 233 0.75 14.93 -6.32
N ARG A 234 -0.18 13.97 -6.28
CA ARG A 234 -0.58 13.16 -7.43
C ARG A 234 -1.62 13.90 -8.26
N THR A 235 -1.52 13.79 -9.59
CA THR A 235 -2.56 14.28 -10.50
C THR A 235 -3.19 13.08 -11.19
N VAL A 236 -4.51 12.93 -11.06
CA VAL A 236 -5.27 11.85 -11.70
C VAL A 236 -6.00 12.42 -12.90
N TYR A 237 -5.94 11.73 -14.03
CA TYR A 237 -6.59 12.15 -15.27
C TYR A 237 -7.75 11.22 -15.56
N ARG A 238 -8.89 11.79 -15.99
CA ARG A 238 -10.04 11.01 -16.44
C ARG A 238 -10.84 11.78 -17.47
N ARG A 239 -11.38 11.05 -18.45
CA ARG A 239 -12.27 11.62 -19.46
C ARG A 239 -13.72 11.52 -19.00
N PHE A 240 -14.50 12.55 -19.30
CA PHE A 240 -15.94 12.62 -19.06
C PHE A 240 -16.64 13.23 -20.28
N LEU A 241 -17.90 12.88 -20.53
CA LEU A 241 -18.69 13.59 -21.55
C LEU A 241 -19.30 14.86 -20.95
N LYS A 242 -19.40 15.93 -21.74
CA LYS A 242 -20.05 17.20 -21.34
C LYS A 242 -21.45 17.03 -20.75
N SER A 243 -22.20 16.05 -21.26
CA SER A 243 -23.56 15.72 -20.82
C SER A 243 -23.64 15.00 -19.48
N HIS A 244 -22.51 14.57 -18.89
CA HIS A 244 -22.55 13.91 -17.57
C HIS A 244 -22.95 14.90 -16.47
N PRO A 245 -23.65 14.40 -15.44
CA PRO A 245 -23.96 15.22 -14.28
C PRO A 245 -22.68 15.55 -13.54
N SER A 246 -22.62 16.76 -13.01
CA SER A 246 -21.48 17.26 -12.28
C SER A 246 -21.12 16.46 -11.03
N THR A 247 -22.12 15.79 -10.42
CA THR A 247 -21.95 14.91 -9.25
C THR A 247 -20.91 13.82 -9.47
N VAL A 248 -20.69 13.42 -10.73
CA VAL A 248 -19.66 12.44 -11.11
C VAL A 248 -18.26 12.91 -10.71
N LEU A 249 -17.99 14.21 -10.65
CA LEU A 249 -16.70 14.74 -10.19
C LEU A 249 -16.49 14.52 -8.68
N VAL A 250 -17.55 14.71 -7.88
CA VAL A 250 -17.51 14.47 -6.44
C VAL A 250 -17.38 12.97 -6.15
N ASP A 251 -18.10 12.15 -6.89
CA ASP A 251 -18.00 10.70 -6.84
C ASP A 251 -16.60 10.20 -7.24
N TRP A 252 -15.99 10.85 -8.23
CA TRP A 252 -14.62 10.56 -8.65
C TRP A 252 -13.61 10.94 -7.57
N MET A 253 -13.76 12.13 -6.99
CA MET A 253 -12.98 12.59 -5.85
C MET A 253 -13.09 11.60 -4.68
N PHE A 254 -14.30 11.14 -4.35
CA PHE A 254 -14.53 10.13 -3.32
C PHE A 254 -13.83 8.80 -3.62
N LYS A 255 -13.91 8.31 -4.86
CA LYS A 255 -13.25 7.07 -5.29
C LYS A 255 -11.71 7.17 -5.26
N THR A 256 -11.16 8.37 -5.47
CA THR A 256 -9.72 8.63 -5.33
C THR A 256 -9.25 8.73 -3.88
N GLY A 257 -10.17 8.75 -2.91
CA GLY A 257 -9.88 8.73 -1.48
C GLY A 257 -10.16 10.05 -0.76
N TYR A 258 -10.73 11.05 -1.43
CA TYR A 258 -11.01 12.36 -0.86
C TYR A 258 -12.51 12.51 -0.55
N HIS A 259 -12.87 12.62 0.73
CA HIS A 259 -14.26 12.71 1.16
C HIS A 259 -14.85 14.12 0.94
N PRO A 260 -16.07 14.27 0.37
CA PRO A 260 -16.67 15.57 0.06
C PRO A 260 -17.00 16.46 1.27
N THR A 261 -17.10 15.88 2.46
CA THR A 261 -17.28 16.65 3.70
C THR A 261 -16.03 17.44 4.06
N ILE A 262 -14.84 16.92 3.74
CA ILE A 262 -13.55 17.49 4.15
C ILE A 262 -12.88 18.19 2.97
N TYR A 263 -13.17 17.76 1.74
CA TYR A 263 -12.52 18.27 0.54
C TYR A 263 -13.54 18.80 -0.47
N ALA A 264 -13.17 19.86 -1.16
CA ALA A 264 -13.93 20.44 -2.25
C ALA A 264 -13.07 20.53 -3.53
N VAL A 265 -13.74 20.55 -4.67
CA VAL A 265 -13.08 20.69 -5.98
C VAL A 265 -13.15 22.16 -6.41
N CYS A 266 -12.00 22.73 -6.75
CA CYS A 266 -11.85 24.13 -7.12
C CYS A 266 -11.27 24.28 -8.54
N THR A 267 -11.65 25.34 -9.25
CA THR A 267 -11.00 25.75 -10.50
C THR A 267 -9.66 26.42 -10.21
N PRO A 268 -8.69 26.36 -11.14
CA PRO A 268 -7.35 26.89 -10.94
C PRO A 268 -7.31 28.42 -11.09
N TYR A 269 -7.98 28.97 -12.11
CA TYR A 269 -8.04 30.42 -12.34
C TYR A 269 -9.28 30.82 -13.16
N PRO A 270 -10.08 31.80 -12.71
CA PRO A 270 -10.10 32.34 -11.35
C PRO A 270 -10.41 31.21 -10.35
N ARG A 271 -9.84 31.30 -9.14
CA ARG A 271 -9.98 30.26 -8.12
C ARG A 271 -11.40 30.28 -7.55
N LYS A 272 -12.22 29.30 -7.89
CA LYS A 272 -13.63 29.23 -7.49
C LYS A 272 -13.99 27.80 -7.12
N LEU A 273 -14.75 27.64 -6.04
CA LEU A 273 -15.29 26.35 -5.63
C LEU A 273 -16.36 25.90 -6.63
N LEU A 274 -16.26 24.64 -7.07
CA LEU A 274 -17.25 24.05 -7.98
C LEU A 274 -18.49 23.63 -7.20
N ILE A 275 -19.56 24.39 -7.39
CA ILE A 275 -20.88 24.04 -6.88
C ILE A 275 -21.39 22.89 -7.74
N THR A 276 -21.47 21.71 -7.12
CA THR A 276 -21.82 20.46 -7.80
C THR A 276 -23.23 20.06 -7.37
N GLU A 277 -24.15 19.99 -8.33
CA GLU A 277 -25.56 19.69 -8.09
C GLU A 277 -26.06 18.65 -9.10
N ALA A 278 -27.01 17.80 -8.70
CA ALA A 278 -27.48 16.68 -9.53
C ALA A 278 -28.16 17.11 -10.83
N HIS A 279 -28.65 18.34 -10.91
CA HIS A 279 -29.34 18.87 -12.08
C HIS A 279 -28.42 19.64 -13.05
N LEU A 280 -27.15 19.85 -12.68
CA LEU A 280 -26.17 20.56 -13.50
C LEU A 280 -25.27 19.58 -14.24
N THR A 281 -25.08 19.82 -15.54
CA THR A 281 -24.12 19.09 -16.36
C THR A 281 -22.71 19.68 -16.21
N LEU A 282 -21.70 18.96 -16.71
CA LEU A 282 -20.32 19.48 -16.74
C LEU A 282 -20.19 20.74 -17.59
N GLU A 283 -20.98 20.84 -18.67
CA GLU A 283 -21.02 22.04 -19.52
C GLU A 283 -21.59 23.25 -18.76
N ASP A 284 -22.66 23.06 -17.99
CA ASP A 284 -23.32 24.14 -17.22
C ASP A 284 -22.40 24.73 -16.14
N ILE A 285 -21.48 23.93 -15.62
CA ILE A 285 -20.49 24.36 -14.61
C ILE A 285 -19.28 25.06 -15.26
N GLY A 286 -19.20 25.08 -16.59
CA GLY A 286 -18.12 25.70 -17.35
C GLY A 286 -16.97 24.75 -17.68
N ILE A 287 -17.15 23.43 -17.57
CA ILE A 287 -16.16 22.41 -17.98
C ILE A 287 -16.42 22.05 -19.46
N VAL A 288 -16.20 23.03 -20.34
CA VAL A 288 -16.41 22.88 -21.80
C VAL A 288 -15.18 22.31 -22.49
N HIS A 289 -13.99 22.58 -21.93
CA HIS A 289 -12.70 22.20 -22.48
C HIS A 289 -11.90 21.36 -21.49
N HIS A 290 -10.76 20.83 -21.95
CA HIS A 290 -9.80 20.15 -21.09
C HIS A 290 -9.42 21.08 -19.93
N THR A 291 -9.76 20.66 -18.72
CA THR A 291 -9.65 21.49 -17.52
C THR A 291 -8.88 20.75 -16.44
N VAL A 292 -8.17 21.55 -15.65
CA VAL A 292 -7.48 21.09 -14.46
C VAL A 292 -8.33 21.54 -13.27
N LEU A 293 -8.55 20.66 -12.30
CA LEU A 293 -9.28 20.93 -11.08
C LEU A 293 -8.36 20.64 -9.89
N ASN A 294 -8.46 21.45 -8.84
CA ASN A 294 -7.68 21.30 -7.61
C ASN A 294 -8.57 20.76 -6.50
N VAL A 295 -8.11 19.75 -5.77
CA VAL A 295 -8.75 19.33 -4.52
C VAL A 295 -8.17 20.18 -3.40
N GLU A 296 -9.04 20.86 -2.66
CA GLU A 296 -8.69 21.71 -1.53
C GLU A 296 -9.50 21.30 -0.29
N GLU A 297 -9.01 21.62 0.90
CA GLU A 297 -9.75 21.38 2.15
C GLU A 297 -10.94 22.34 2.22
N LYS A 298 -12.12 21.80 2.54
CA LYS A 298 -13.36 22.55 2.69
C LYS A 298 -13.38 23.15 4.10
N ASP A 299 -13.58 24.46 4.21
CA ASP A 299 -13.74 25.12 5.50
C ASP A 299 -15.03 24.63 6.20
N PRO A 300 -14.98 24.32 7.52
CA PRO A 300 -16.12 23.77 8.26
C PRO A 300 -17.28 24.77 8.44
N SER A 301 -17.12 26.02 8.00
CA SER A 301 -18.11 27.10 8.14
C SER A 301 -19.20 27.13 7.07
N THR A 302 -19.13 26.26 6.05
CA THR A 302 -20.06 26.27 4.89
C THR A 302 -20.93 25.00 4.85
N THR A 303 -21.74 24.80 5.90
CA THR A 303 -22.85 23.83 5.93
C THR A 303 -24.14 24.57 6.18
#